data_AF-A0A2H3KW88-F1
#
_entry.id   AF-A0A2H3KW88-F1
#
_cell.length_a   1.000
_cell.length_b   1.000
_cell.length_c   1.000
_cell.angle_alpha   90.00
_cell.angle_beta   90.00
_cell.angle_gamma   90.00
#
_symmetry.space_group_name_H-M   'P 1'
#
loop_
_entity.id
_entity.type
_entity.pdbx_description
1 polymer ?
#
loop_
_entity_poly.entity_id
_entity_poly.type
_entity_poly.pdbx_seq_one_letter_code
_entity_poly.pdbx_strand_id
1 'polypeptide(L)'
;MKEGEYETYGTIEEIVKKYGKFDEYTEDKQPLDVRTHYIWDKLGIEVYITPKKEINSFTLNMLHYSKIEQVTQKRLEDPGLVYDNTPTGEYKGLFTYNGHTVDFGKMDYDNWFKTIEGLKITGGSFDPPGDSKEWSRLIYEKNLTVEMQRYSNELRSEKGYTVEELGVVNTVKMIQISN
;
A
#
# COMPACT_ATOMS: atom_id res chain seq x y z
N MET A 1 -21.12 -17.69 12.83
CA MET A 1 -20.74 -16.88 11.65
C MET A 1 -20.13 -17.83 10.63
N LYS A 2 -20.55 -17.79 9.36
CA LYS A 2 -19.95 -18.60 8.29
C LYS A 2 -18.66 -17.94 7.82
N GLU A 3 -17.68 -18.73 7.42
CA GLU A 3 -16.44 -18.26 6.80
C GLU A 3 -16.74 -17.38 5.57
N GLY A 4 -16.08 -16.22 5.49
CA GLY A 4 -15.74 -15.58 4.21
C GLY A 4 -16.72 -14.55 3.61
N GLU A 5 -17.56 -13.86 4.38
CA GLU A 5 -18.17 -12.62 3.88
C GLU A 5 -17.14 -11.49 3.93
N TYR A 6 -16.43 -11.29 2.81
CA TYR A 6 -15.55 -10.14 2.63
C TYR A 6 -16.39 -8.91 2.23
N GLU A 7 -16.21 -7.79 2.92
CA GLU A 7 -16.79 -6.51 2.48
C GLU A 7 -16.06 -6.06 1.20
N THR A 8 -16.73 -6.22 0.05
CA THR A 8 -16.29 -5.66 -1.22
C THR A 8 -16.86 -4.25 -1.38
N TYR A 9 -16.01 -3.26 -1.65
CA TYR A 9 -16.45 -1.92 -2.03
C TYR A 9 -16.52 -1.81 -3.54
N GLY A 10 -17.70 -1.48 -4.07
CA GLY A 10 -17.92 -1.21 -5.48
C GLY A 10 -17.87 0.26 -5.84
N THR A 11 -18.08 1.17 -4.88
CA THR A 11 -18.15 2.62 -5.14
C THR A 11 -17.47 3.47 -4.07
N ILE A 12 -17.18 4.73 -4.41
CA ILE A 12 -16.57 5.70 -3.48
C ILE A 12 -17.49 6.04 -2.31
N GLU A 13 -18.81 6.04 -2.52
CA GLU A 13 -19.79 6.33 -1.47
C GLU A 13 -19.73 5.30 -0.34
N GLU A 14 -19.48 4.04 -0.67
CA GLU A 14 -19.32 2.97 0.33
C GLU A 14 -18.04 3.15 1.15
N ILE A 15 -16.96 3.57 0.50
CA ILE A 15 -15.68 3.88 1.16
C ILE A 15 -15.82 5.09 2.07
N VAL A 16 -16.46 6.17 1.61
CA VAL A 16 -16.73 7.37 2.42
C VAL A 16 -17.62 7.05 3.62
N LYS A 17 -18.59 6.15 3.47
CA LYS A 17 -19.43 5.69 4.59
C LYS A 17 -18.61 4.96 5.66
N LYS A 18 -17.58 4.19 5.27
CA LYS A 18 -16.73 3.43 6.18
C LYS A 18 -15.63 4.27 6.83
N TYR A 19 -14.89 5.03 6.03
CA TYR A 19 -13.68 5.73 6.47
C TYR A 19 -13.91 7.23 6.73
N GLY A 20 -15.12 7.74 6.49
CA GLY A 20 -15.43 9.16 6.57
C GLY A 20 -15.02 9.90 5.29
N LYS A 21 -15.08 11.23 5.34
CA LYS A 21 -14.67 12.08 4.20
C LYS A 21 -13.15 11.98 4.01
N PHE A 22 -12.73 11.93 2.75
CA PHE A 22 -11.33 12.00 2.34
C PHE A 22 -10.73 13.37 2.66
N ASP A 23 -9.42 13.42 2.87
CA ASP A 23 -8.66 14.63 3.19
C ASP A 23 -8.28 15.41 1.92
N GLU A 24 -7.96 14.70 0.85
CA GLU A 24 -7.51 15.28 -0.42
C GLU A 24 -8.16 14.60 -1.64
N TYR A 25 -8.32 15.38 -2.70
CA TYR A 25 -8.84 14.98 -4.00
C TYR A 25 -7.93 15.52 -5.10
N THR A 26 -7.45 14.62 -5.95
CA THR A 26 -6.60 14.99 -7.09
C THR A 26 -7.12 14.42 -8.39
N GLU A 27 -7.15 15.26 -9.43
CA GLU A 27 -7.37 14.84 -10.81
C GLU A 27 -6.08 15.00 -11.61
N ASP A 28 -5.48 13.89 -12.02
CA ASP A 28 -4.38 13.89 -12.98
C ASP A 28 -4.93 13.73 -14.40
N LYS A 29 -4.79 14.78 -15.20
CA LYS A 29 -5.24 14.80 -16.60
C LYS A 29 -4.07 14.40 -17.49
N GLN A 30 -4.00 13.11 -17.78
CA GLN A 30 -3.09 12.56 -18.78
C GLN A 30 -3.71 12.70 -20.18
N PRO A 31 -2.90 12.73 -21.26
CA PRO A 31 -3.42 12.91 -22.63
C PRO A 31 -4.48 11.91 -23.08
N LEU A 32 -4.54 10.74 -22.45
CA LEU A 32 -5.45 9.63 -22.79
C LEU A 32 -6.35 9.20 -21.62
N ASP A 33 -6.21 9.81 -20.45
CA ASP A 33 -6.85 9.33 -19.23
C ASP A 33 -7.04 10.45 -18.21
N VAL A 34 -8.12 10.38 -17.44
CA VAL A 34 -8.31 11.24 -16.28
C VAL A 34 -8.30 10.33 -15.08
N ARG A 35 -7.27 10.50 -14.23
CA ARG A 35 -7.12 9.70 -13.03
C ARG A 35 -7.63 10.48 -11.84
N THR A 36 -8.61 9.92 -11.15
CA THR A 36 -9.19 10.54 -9.96
C THR A 36 -8.73 9.79 -8.71
N HIS A 37 -8.05 10.50 -7.83
CA HIS A 37 -7.51 9.96 -6.58
C HIS A 37 -8.26 10.55 -5.39
N TYR A 38 -8.68 9.68 -4.48
CA TYR A 38 -9.24 10.04 -3.17
C TYR A 38 -8.29 9.58 -2.09
N ILE A 39 -7.81 10.53 -1.27
CA ILE A 39 -6.74 10.29 -0.31
C ILE A 39 -7.28 10.52 1.11
N TRP A 40 -7.21 9.48 1.94
CA TRP A 40 -7.32 9.61 3.40
C TRP A 40 -5.92 9.64 3.96
N ASP A 41 -5.41 10.86 4.00
CA ASP A 41 -4.01 11.18 4.23
C ASP A 41 -3.52 10.56 5.55
N LYS A 42 -4.25 10.83 6.64
CA LYS A 42 -3.90 10.33 7.98
C LYS A 42 -4.11 8.82 8.15
N LEU A 43 -4.93 8.20 7.30
CA LEU A 43 -5.18 6.77 7.35
C LEU A 43 -4.18 5.98 6.49
N GLY A 44 -3.37 6.65 5.68
CA GLY A 44 -2.48 5.99 4.73
C GLY A 44 -3.24 5.28 3.60
N ILE A 45 -4.43 5.76 3.23
CA ILE A 45 -5.30 5.12 2.22
C ILE A 45 -5.42 6.01 0.99
N GLU A 46 -5.29 5.40 -0.17
CA GLU A 46 -5.54 6.03 -1.47
C GLU A 46 -6.49 5.14 -2.29
N VAL A 47 -7.43 5.77 -3.00
CA VAL A 47 -8.35 5.10 -3.90
C VAL A 47 -8.29 5.76 -5.27
N TYR A 48 -7.98 4.97 -6.30
CA TYR A 48 -7.98 5.41 -7.69
C TYR A 48 -9.27 4.96 -8.36
N ILE A 49 -9.96 5.92 -8.98
CA ILE A 49 -11.21 5.73 -9.72
C ILE A 49 -11.00 6.06 -11.19
N THR A 50 -11.51 5.17 -12.06
CA THR A 50 -11.48 5.37 -13.51
C THR A 50 -12.45 6.46 -13.96
N PRO A 51 -12.33 6.97 -15.20
CA PRO A 51 -13.33 7.89 -15.79
C PRO A 51 -14.77 7.35 -15.80
N LYS A 52 -14.96 6.02 -15.70
CA LYS A 52 -16.27 5.36 -15.60
C LYS A 52 -16.86 5.37 -14.18
N LYS A 53 -16.17 5.99 -13.22
CA LYS A 53 -16.53 6.01 -11.78
C LYS A 53 -16.46 4.65 -11.10
N GLU A 54 -15.64 3.75 -11.64
CA GLU A 54 -15.37 2.43 -11.06
C GLU A 54 -14.05 2.48 -10.29
N ILE A 55 -13.99 1.81 -9.13
CA ILE A 55 -12.74 1.66 -8.38
C ILE A 55 -11.78 0.82 -9.21
N ASN A 56 -10.67 1.41 -9.61
CA ASN A 56 -9.59 0.70 -10.27
C ASN A 56 -8.68 0.04 -9.25
N SER A 57 -8.24 0.82 -8.25
CA SER A 57 -7.39 0.31 -7.18
C SER A 57 -7.67 0.96 -5.83
N PHE A 58 -7.36 0.18 -4.79
CA PHE A 58 -7.39 0.58 -3.39
C PHE A 58 -6.02 0.28 -2.79
N THR A 59 -5.37 1.29 -2.25
CA THR A 59 -3.98 1.23 -1.80
C THR A 59 -3.89 1.53 -0.31
N LEU A 60 -3.25 0.63 0.43
CA LEU A 60 -2.85 0.80 1.83
C LEU A 60 -1.35 1.05 1.91
N ASN A 61 -0.94 2.19 2.46
CA ASN A 61 0.47 2.59 2.55
C ASN A 61 1.00 2.34 3.97
N MET A 62 1.67 1.22 4.22
CA MET A 62 2.15 0.84 5.56
C MET A 62 3.49 1.49 5.93
N LEU A 63 4.29 1.84 4.92
CA LEU A 63 5.55 2.54 5.12
C LEU A 63 5.52 3.86 4.36
N HIS A 64 5.71 4.96 5.10
CA HIS A 64 5.66 6.28 4.51
C HIS A 64 6.80 6.49 3.51
N TYR A 65 6.53 7.23 2.42
CA TYR A 65 7.48 7.38 1.33
C TYR A 65 8.80 8.06 1.74
N SER A 66 8.75 9.02 2.68
CA SER A 66 9.96 9.68 3.22
C SER A 66 10.96 8.72 3.88
N LYS A 67 10.48 7.54 4.29
CA LYS A 67 11.27 6.49 4.94
C LYS A 67 11.90 5.50 3.96
N ILE A 68 11.43 5.54 2.71
CA ILE A 68 11.75 4.56 1.66
C ILE A 68 12.73 5.15 0.65
N GLU A 69 12.44 6.36 0.19
CA GLU A 69 13.17 6.90 -0.95
C GLU A 69 14.45 7.60 -0.56
N GLN A 70 15.47 7.33 -1.38
CA GLN A 70 16.57 8.25 -1.58
C GLN A 70 16.02 9.45 -2.35
N VAL A 71 15.63 10.48 -1.62
CA VAL A 71 15.22 11.74 -2.23
C VAL A 71 16.43 12.47 -2.78
N THR A 72 16.29 13.06 -3.97
CA THR A 72 17.33 13.98 -4.48
C THR A 72 17.41 15.19 -3.54
N GLN A 73 18.58 15.85 -3.46
CA GLN A 73 18.73 17.10 -2.69
C GLN A 73 17.62 18.12 -3.02
N LYS A 74 17.23 18.18 -4.30
CA LYS A 74 16.13 19.03 -4.78
C LYS A 74 14.76 18.65 -4.20
N ARG A 75 14.47 17.36 -3.99
CA ARG A 75 13.24 16.85 -3.36
C ARG A 75 13.22 17.10 -1.84
N LEU A 76 14.38 17.14 -1.19
CA LEU A 76 14.48 17.57 0.22
C LEU A 76 14.16 19.05 0.41
N GLU A 77 14.54 19.88 -0.57
CA GLU A 77 14.37 21.34 -0.53
C GLU A 77 12.97 21.80 -0.97
N ASP A 78 12.20 20.94 -1.64
CA ASP A 78 10.81 21.18 -2.04
C ASP A 78 9.94 19.96 -1.70
N PRO A 79 9.37 19.91 -0.48
CA PRO A 79 8.56 18.79 -0.03
C PRO A 79 7.34 18.55 -0.94
N GLY A 80 6.81 19.58 -1.61
CA GLY A 80 5.69 19.46 -2.55
C GLY A 80 5.97 18.53 -3.74
N LEU A 81 7.24 18.30 -4.09
CA LEU A 81 7.66 17.36 -5.14
C LEU A 81 7.80 15.91 -4.65
N VAL A 82 7.69 15.66 -3.34
CA VAL A 82 7.74 14.31 -2.72
C VAL A 82 6.34 13.73 -2.54
N TYR A 83 5.32 14.58 -2.41
CA TYR A 83 3.97 14.21 -1.96
C TYR A 83 2.93 14.05 -3.07
N ASP A 84 3.34 13.98 -4.33
CA ASP A 84 2.38 13.93 -5.44
C ASP A 84 1.57 12.63 -5.38
N ASN A 85 0.33 12.73 -4.87
CA ASN A 85 -0.68 11.68 -4.77
C ASN A 85 -0.39 10.52 -3.80
N THR A 86 0.52 10.69 -2.84
CA THR A 86 0.78 9.66 -1.81
C THR A 86 0.32 10.15 -0.43
N PRO A 87 -0.41 9.33 0.35
CA PRO A 87 -0.72 9.67 1.73
C PRO A 87 0.54 9.97 2.55
N THR A 88 0.50 11.04 3.33
CA THR A 88 1.51 11.44 4.31
C THR A 88 1.45 10.61 5.60
N GLY A 89 0.31 9.96 5.86
CA GLY A 89 0.14 9.01 6.96
C GLY A 89 0.50 7.57 6.57
N GLU A 90 0.73 6.74 7.59
CA GLU A 90 0.87 5.29 7.42
C GLU A 90 -0.40 4.57 7.84
N TYR A 91 -0.77 3.56 7.07
CA TYR A 91 -1.80 2.62 7.45
C TYR A 91 -1.35 1.78 8.65
N LYS A 92 -2.12 1.87 9.73
CA LYS A 92 -1.90 1.16 11.01
C LYS A 92 -3.09 0.29 11.42
N GLY A 93 -3.88 -0.16 10.44
CA GLY A 93 -5.09 -0.95 10.67
C GLY A 93 -4.89 -2.46 10.56
N LEU A 94 -6.01 -3.18 10.62
CA LEU A 94 -6.07 -4.63 10.42
C LEU A 94 -6.21 -4.97 8.95
N PHE A 95 -5.40 -5.92 8.46
CA PHE A 95 -5.56 -6.49 7.12
C PHE A 95 -5.92 -7.96 7.24
N THR A 96 -6.94 -8.41 6.49
CA THR A 96 -7.42 -9.79 6.51
C THR A 96 -7.43 -10.38 5.10
N TYR A 97 -6.87 -11.57 4.95
CA TYR A 97 -6.90 -12.36 3.73
C TYR A 97 -7.21 -13.82 4.05
N ASN A 98 -8.17 -14.42 3.34
CA ASN A 98 -8.59 -15.81 3.54
C ASN A 98 -8.85 -16.21 5.02
N GLY A 99 -9.51 -15.35 5.78
CA GLY A 99 -9.80 -15.58 7.21
C GLY A 99 -8.60 -15.38 8.16
N HIS A 100 -7.44 -15.00 7.65
CA HIS A 100 -6.23 -14.72 8.43
C HIS A 100 -5.96 -13.21 8.52
N THR A 101 -5.72 -12.71 9.73
CA THR A 101 -5.62 -11.27 10.01
C THR A 101 -4.27 -10.88 10.61
N VAL A 102 -3.72 -9.77 10.14
CA VAL A 102 -2.55 -9.09 10.73
C VAL A 102 -2.90 -7.68 11.17
N ASP A 103 -2.19 -7.17 12.17
CA ASP A 103 -2.40 -5.83 12.75
C ASP A 103 -1.15 -4.95 12.53
N PHE A 104 -1.20 -4.09 11.51
CA PHE A 104 -0.08 -3.21 11.18
C PHE A 104 0.13 -2.09 12.20
N GLY A 105 -0.86 -1.81 13.06
CA GLY A 105 -0.71 -0.88 14.17
C GLY A 105 0.19 -1.39 15.30
N LYS A 106 0.44 -2.71 15.33
CA LYS A 106 1.29 -3.38 16.32
C LYS A 106 2.60 -3.90 15.75
N MET A 107 2.88 -3.63 14.48
CA MET A 107 4.09 -4.08 13.80
C MET A 107 5.15 -2.98 13.75
N ASP A 108 6.39 -3.39 13.98
CA ASP A 108 7.59 -2.60 13.69
C ASP A 108 7.92 -2.65 12.18
N TYR A 109 9.01 -2.04 11.74
CA TYR A 109 9.42 -2.06 10.33
C TYR A 109 10.23 -3.30 9.92
N ASP A 110 10.34 -4.31 10.78
CA ASP A 110 10.85 -5.65 10.44
C ASP A 110 9.72 -6.68 10.58
N ASN A 111 8.73 -6.55 9.69
CA ASN A 111 7.47 -7.27 9.77
C ASN A 111 7.15 -8.11 8.53
N TRP A 112 7.99 -8.11 7.48
CA TRP A 112 7.67 -8.79 6.22
C TRP A 112 7.31 -10.26 6.45
N PHE A 113 8.22 -11.03 7.05
CA PHE A 113 8.00 -12.45 7.29
C PHE A 113 6.87 -12.72 8.28
N LYS A 114 6.72 -11.90 9.32
CA LYS A 114 5.60 -11.96 10.27
C LYS A 114 4.26 -11.78 9.54
N THR A 115 4.20 -10.88 8.56
CA THR A 115 3.01 -10.62 7.76
C THR A 115 2.70 -11.80 6.84
N ILE A 116 3.70 -12.29 6.08
CA ILE A 116 3.53 -13.43 5.17
C ILE A 116 3.06 -14.68 5.92
N GLU A 117 3.63 -14.97 7.08
CA GLU A 117 3.21 -16.08 7.94
C GLU A 117 1.83 -15.85 8.55
N GLY A 118 1.57 -14.64 9.05
CA GLY A 118 0.30 -14.26 9.67
C GLY A 118 -0.88 -14.38 8.73
N LEU A 119 -0.71 -14.04 7.45
CA LEU A 119 -1.73 -14.15 6.41
C LEU A 119 -1.79 -15.53 5.74
N LYS A 120 -0.93 -16.47 6.14
CA LYS A 120 -0.80 -17.81 5.52
C LYS A 120 -0.55 -17.77 4.02
N ILE A 121 0.19 -16.77 3.55
CA ILE A 121 0.55 -16.62 2.14
C ILE A 121 1.95 -17.16 1.83
N THR A 122 2.47 -18.11 2.61
CA THR A 122 3.79 -18.73 2.44
C THR A 122 3.87 -19.71 1.26
N GLY A 123 5.07 -19.93 0.72
CA GLY A 123 5.33 -20.97 -0.28
C GLY A 123 5.04 -20.54 -1.72
N GLY A 124 5.12 -21.51 -2.65
CA GLY A 124 5.06 -21.28 -4.10
C GLY A 124 3.65 -21.17 -4.70
N SER A 125 2.60 -21.19 -3.88
CA SER A 125 1.22 -20.93 -4.33
C SER A 125 0.93 -19.45 -4.58
N PHE A 126 1.87 -18.58 -4.21
CA PHE A 126 1.81 -17.13 -4.38
C PHE A 126 3.04 -16.70 -5.16
N ASP A 127 2.86 -15.77 -6.10
CA ASP A 127 3.93 -15.36 -6.99
C ASP A 127 4.58 -14.06 -6.47
N PRO A 128 5.90 -14.01 -6.36
CA PRO A 128 6.80 -15.15 -6.33
C PRO A 128 6.91 -15.80 -4.94
N PRO A 129 7.53 -16.99 -4.82
CA PRO A 129 7.58 -17.76 -3.58
C PRO A 129 8.09 -16.97 -2.36
N GLY A 130 7.45 -17.19 -1.20
CA GLY A 130 7.58 -16.34 -0.01
C GLY A 130 8.84 -16.36 0.78
N ASP A 131 9.66 -17.30 0.41
CA ASP A 131 11.00 -17.56 0.86
C ASP A 131 12.02 -16.71 0.08
N SER A 132 11.63 -16.04 -1.01
CA SER A 132 12.52 -15.10 -1.70
C SER A 132 12.77 -13.85 -0.88
N LYS A 133 14.06 -13.55 -0.65
CA LYS A 133 14.51 -12.41 0.15
C LYS A 133 14.23 -11.06 -0.52
N GLU A 134 13.95 -11.01 -1.81
CA GLU A 134 13.95 -9.77 -2.57
C GLU A 134 12.58 -9.37 -3.12
N TRP A 135 11.57 -10.23 -2.96
CA TRP A 135 10.37 -10.11 -3.78
C TRP A 135 9.11 -9.72 -2.99
N SER A 136 8.28 -8.92 -3.66
CA SER A 136 6.89 -8.60 -3.31
C SER A 136 5.99 -9.84 -3.41
N ARG A 137 4.69 -9.72 -3.12
CA ARG A 137 3.68 -10.77 -3.36
C ARG A 137 2.61 -10.32 -4.32
N LEU A 138 2.18 -11.22 -5.19
CA LEU A 138 1.05 -11.09 -6.08
C LEU A 138 0.09 -12.26 -5.79
N ILE A 139 -1.16 -11.91 -5.56
CA ILE A 139 -2.27 -12.83 -5.34
C ILE A 139 -3.32 -12.55 -6.41
N TYR A 140 -3.70 -13.57 -7.16
CA TYR A 140 -4.71 -13.46 -8.22
C TYR A 140 -6.02 -14.12 -7.76
N GLU A 141 -7.09 -13.33 -7.70
CA GLU A 141 -8.41 -13.75 -7.24
C GLU A 141 -9.48 -13.35 -8.25
N LYS A 142 -9.90 -14.28 -9.13
CA LYS A 142 -10.90 -14.07 -10.21
C LYS A 142 -10.73 -12.78 -11.02
N ASN A 143 -11.22 -11.65 -10.50
CA ASN A 143 -11.21 -10.32 -11.12
C ASN A 143 -10.36 -9.31 -10.33
N LEU A 144 -9.53 -9.76 -9.39
CA LEU A 144 -8.74 -8.92 -8.51
C LEU A 144 -7.29 -9.39 -8.49
N THR A 145 -6.38 -8.43 -8.41
CA THR A 145 -4.97 -8.66 -8.08
C THR A 145 -4.67 -7.95 -6.77
N VAL A 146 -4.08 -8.67 -5.81
CA VAL A 146 -3.53 -8.09 -4.58
C VAL A 146 -2.02 -8.13 -4.66
N GLU A 147 -1.39 -6.97 -4.73
CA GLU A 147 0.05 -6.81 -4.68
C GLU A 147 0.48 -6.33 -3.29
N MET A 148 1.30 -7.10 -2.59
CA MET A 148 1.97 -6.67 -1.36
C MET A 148 3.42 -6.35 -1.67
N GLN A 149 3.78 -5.08 -1.72
CA GLN A 149 5.14 -4.68 -2.05
C GLN A 149 6.06 -4.84 -0.85
N ARG A 150 7.17 -5.56 -1.03
CA ARG A 150 8.21 -5.63 -0.01
C ARG A 150 9.11 -4.41 -0.10
N TYR A 151 9.56 -3.94 1.05
CA TYR A 151 10.67 -3.02 1.12
C TYR A 151 11.70 -3.49 2.14
N SER A 152 12.96 -3.53 1.71
CA SER A 152 14.10 -3.80 2.60
C SER A 152 15.23 -2.80 2.36
N ASN A 153 15.77 -2.22 3.43
CA ASN A 153 16.94 -1.34 3.34
C ASN A 153 18.27 -2.11 3.18
N GLU A 154 18.29 -3.42 3.43
CA GLU A 154 19.47 -4.28 3.22
C GLU A 154 19.72 -4.64 1.75
N LEU A 155 18.68 -4.55 0.90
CA LEU A 155 18.74 -4.90 -0.52
C LEU A 155 19.09 -3.71 -1.42
N ARG A 156 19.44 -2.56 -0.84
CA ARG A 156 19.70 -1.32 -1.58
C ARG A 156 21.04 -1.40 -2.32
N SER A 157 21.03 -1.18 -3.64
CA SER A 157 22.22 -1.22 -4.50
C SER A 157 22.87 0.14 -4.80
N GLU A 158 22.26 1.27 -4.44
CA GLU A 158 22.73 2.62 -4.81
C GLU A 158 22.86 3.60 -3.64
N LYS A 159 23.69 4.64 -3.83
CA LYS A 159 23.99 5.71 -2.86
C LYS A 159 22.92 6.82 -2.90
N GLY A 160 22.35 7.18 -1.75
CA GLY A 160 21.47 8.35 -1.62
C GLY A 160 21.07 8.65 -0.17
N TYR A 161 20.30 9.72 0.03
CA TYR A 161 19.98 10.28 1.36
C TYR A 161 18.66 9.75 1.91
N THR A 162 18.63 9.33 3.17
CA THR A 162 17.39 9.00 3.89
C THR A 162 16.92 10.22 4.68
N VAL A 163 15.62 10.52 4.63
CA VAL A 163 15.03 11.61 5.44
C VAL A 163 15.09 11.28 6.94
N GLU A 164 14.98 9.99 7.27
CA GLU A 164 15.09 9.46 8.63
C GLU A 164 16.02 8.24 8.66
N GLU A 165 16.90 8.16 9.67
CA GLU A 165 17.61 6.91 9.97
C GLU A 165 16.65 5.96 10.67
N LEU A 166 16.12 5.03 9.90
CA LEU A 166 15.44 3.86 10.43
C LEU A 166 16.48 2.76 10.60
N GLY A 167 16.35 1.96 11.66
CA GLY A 167 17.18 0.78 11.89
C GLY A 167 17.01 -0.28 10.79
N VAL A 168 16.88 -1.55 11.15
CA VAL A 168 16.54 -2.56 10.14
C VAL A 168 15.13 -2.29 9.61
N VAL A 169 15.00 -2.19 8.29
CA VAL A 169 13.70 -2.07 7.61
C VAL A 169 13.58 -3.25 6.67
N ASN A 170 12.56 -4.08 6.91
CA ASN A 170 12.14 -5.22 6.12
C ASN A 170 10.63 -5.43 6.32
N THR A 171 9.82 -4.65 5.60
CA THR A 171 8.38 -4.50 5.85
C THR A 171 7.57 -4.65 4.57
N VAL A 172 6.26 -4.82 4.73
CA VAL A 172 5.32 -4.47 3.66
C VAL A 172 5.32 -2.95 3.50
N LYS A 173 5.64 -2.47 2.31
CA LYS A 173 5.58 -1.05 1.94
C LYS A 173 4.13 -0.62 1.73
N MET A 174 3.45 -1.35 0.85
CA MET A 174 2.07 -1.07 0.48
C MET A 174 1.36 -2.36 0.09
N ILE A 175 0.03 -2.34 0.21
CA ILE A 175 -0.85 -3.37 -0.32
C ILE A 175 -1.76 -2.66 -1.30
N GLN A 176 -1.69 -3.06 -2.56
CA GLN A 176 -2.55 -2.56 -3.62
C GLN A 176 -3.52 -3.66 -4.02
N ILE A 177 -4.81 -3.33 -4.03
CA ILE A 177 -5.90 -4.20 -4.49
C ILE A 177 -6.45 -3.57 -5.75
N SER A 178 -6.33 -4.25 -6.89
CA SER A 178 -6.73 -3.71 -8.21
C SER A 178 -7.67 -4.66 -8.93
N ASN A 179 -8.62 -4.12 -9.70
CA ASN A 179 -9.47 -4.85 -10.67
C ASN A 179 -8.79 -5.01 -12.04
#